data_AF-A0A445E8Y1-F1
#
_entry.id   AF-A0A445E8Y1-F1
#
_cell.length_a   1.000
_cell.length_b   1.000
_cell.length_c   1.000
_cell.angle_alpha   90.00
_cell.angle_beta   90.00
_cell.angle_gamma   90.00
#
_symmetry.space_group_name_H-M   'P 1'
#
loop_
_entity.id
_entity.type
_entity.pdbx_description
1 polymer ?
#
loop_
_entity_poly.entity_id
_entity_poly.type
_entity_poly.pdbx_seq_one_letter_code
_entity_poly.pdbx_strand_id
1 'polypeptide(L)' 'MGRDSSIWTNPNEFMPERFLESEIDFQRHDFELIPFGAGKRICPGLPMSYRAVHILLASLLHCYDDWKLANEDKAIPIQS' A
#
# COMPACT_ATOMS: atom_id res chain seq x y z
N MET A 1 12.60 5.70 5.22
CA MET A 1 12.39 5.33 3.80
C MET A 1 10.93 5.43 3.39
N GLY A 2 10.01 4.56 3.81
CA GLY A 2 8.61 4.60 3.32
C GLY A 2 7.78 5.86 3.62
N ARG A 3 8.18 6.68 4.59
CA ARG A 3 7.63 8.02 4.86
C ARG A 3 8.69 9.13 4.81
N ASP A 4 9.80 8.85 4.17
CA ASP A 4 10.90 9.81 4.09
C ASP A 4 10.58 10.89 3.05
N SER A 5 10.51 12.14 3.49
CA SER A 5 10.19 13.28 2.62
C SER A 5 11.30 13.59 1.60
N SER A 6 12.51 13.06 1.79
CA SER A 6 13.59 13.17 0.80
C SER A 6 13.43 12.18 -0.36
N ILE A 7 12.64 11.13 -0.18
CA ILE A 7 12.39 10.06 -1.18
C ILE A 7 10.99 10.22 -1.78
N TRP A 8 10.00 10.54 -0.96
CA TRP A 8 8.59 10.59 -1.34
C TRP A 8 8.01 11.98 -1.14
N THR A 9 7.54 12.62 -2.21
CA THR A 9 6.74 13.86 -2.14
C THR A 9 5.46 13.60 -1.35
N ASN A 10 5.07 14.42 -0.38
CA ASN A 10 3.90 14.17 0.48
C ASN A 10 3.85 12.74 1.07
N PRO A 11 4.85 12.34 1.89
CA PRO A 11 5.03 10.96 2.33
C PRO A 11 3.92 10.43 3.26
N ASN A 12 3.13 11.33 3.84
CA ASN A 12 2.05 11.00 4.77
C ASN A 12 0.68 10.94 4.09
N GLU A 13 0.59 11.34 2.81
CA GLU A 13 -0.66 11.28 2.04
C GLU A 13 -0.80 9.91 1.36
N PHE A 14 -2.02 9.36 1.39
CA PHE A 14 -2.36 8.19 0.62
C PHE A 14 -2.59 8.59 -0.84
N MET A 15 -1.58 8.33 -1.69
CA MET A 15 -1.59 8.70 -3.11
C MET A 15 -1.21 7.48 -3.99
N PRO A 16 -2.17 6.59 -4.29
CA PRO A 16 -1.94 5.40 -5.13
C PRO A 16 -1.38 5.72 -6.52
N GLU A 17 -1.77 6.87 -7.07
CA GLU A 17 -1.41 7.31 -8.43
C GLU A 17 0.10 7.48 -8.61
N ARG A 18 0.84 7.68 -7.49
CA ARG A 18 2.30 7.74 -7.49
C ARG A 18 2.96 6.55 -8.18
N PHE A 19 2.30 5.39 -8.18
CA PHE A 19 2.85 4.16 -8.72
C PHE A 19 2.38 3.85 -10.17
N LEU A 20 1.46 4.63 -10.76
CA LEU A 20 0.88 4.32 -12.09
C LEU A 20 1.87 4.43 -13.25
N GLU A 21 2.87 5.29 -13.15
CA GLU A 21 3.92 5.50 -14.16
C GLU A 21 5.32 5.37 -13.55
N SER A 22 5.41 4.70 -12.39
CA SER A 22 6.66 4.49 -11.68
C SER A 22 7.24 3.13 -12.01
N GLU A 23 8.55 3.07 -12.20
CA GLU A 23 9.29 1.80 -12.27
C GLU A 23 9.54 1.17 -10.89
N ILE A 24 9.17 1.87 -9.80
CA ILE A 24 9.37 1.43 -8.42
C ILE A 24 8.39 0.30 -8.10
N ASP A 25 8.92 -0.86 -7.73
CA ASP A 25 8.15 -2.04 -7.33
C ASP A 25 8.79 -2.73 -6.12
N PHE A 26 7.95 -3.13 -5.15
CA PHE A 26 8.40 -3.89 -3.98
C PHE A 26 8.84 -5.33 -4.31
N GLN A 27 8.54 -5.82 -5.51
CA GLN A 27 9.06 -7.11 -6.00
C GLN A 27 10.48 -6.99 -6.56
N ARG A 28 10.91 -5.77 -6.90
CA ARG A 28 12.26 -5.47 -7.37
C ARG A 28 13.16 -5.09 -6.19
N HIS A 29 14.44 -4.84 -6.49
CA HIS A 29 15.42 -4.37 -5.51
C HIS A 29 15.36 -2.84 -5.35
N ASP A 30 14.16 -2.26 -5.31
CA ASP A 30 13.97 -0.82 -5.12
C ASP A 30 13.91 -0.53 -3.62
N PHE A 31 14.99 0.05 -3.08
CA PHE A 31 15.16 0.22 -1.65
C PHE A 31 14.26 1.31 -1.05
N GLU A 32 13.69 2.17 -1.91
CA GLU A 32 12.68 3.15 -1.55
C GLU A 32 11.39 2.49 -1.04
N LEU A 33 11.09 1.26 -1.50
CA LEU A 33 9.85 0.52 -1.23
C LEU A 33 10.11 -0.95 -0.85
N ILE A 34 10.39 -1.21 0.43
CA ILE A 34 10.70 -2.56 0.96
C ILE A 34 9.71 -3.08 2.03
N PRO A 35 8.39 -3.13 1.76
CA PRO A 35 7.38 -3.58 2.73
C PRO A 35 7.56 -5.04 3.18
N PHE A 36 8.24 -5.86 2.37
CA PHE A 36 8.53 -7.28 2.66
C PHE A 36 9.99 -7.53 3.04
N GLY A 37 10.76 -6.48 3.30
CA GLY A 37 12.22 -6.57 3.45
C GLY A 37 12.94 -6.86 2.14
N ALA A 38 14.24 -7.15 2.22
CA ALA A 38 15.09 -7.41 1.04
C ALA A 38 16.19 -8.42 1.35
N GLY A 39 16.85 -8.92 0.30
CA GLY A 39 18.00 -9.83 0.40
C GLY A 39 17.64 -11.23 0.90
N LYS A 40 18.59 -11.90 1.58
CA LYS A 40 18.49 -13.32 1.98
C LYS A 40 17.35 -13.61 2.98
N ARG A 41 16.77 -12.58 3.59
CA ARG A 41 15.70 -12.67 4.58
C ARG A 41 14.43 -11.94 4.14
N ILE A 42 14.24 -11.75 2.83
CA ILE A 42 12.97 -11.25 2.29
C ILE A 42 11.81 -12.15 2.73
N CYS A 43 10.65 -11.54 2.98
CA CYS A 43 9.48 -12.27 3.44
C CYS A 43 9.11 -13.38 2.44
N PRO A 44 9.10 -14.66 2.86
CA PRO A 44 8.74 -15.76 1.96
C PRO A 44 7.26 -15.73 1.56
N GLY A 45 6.43 -14.97 2.28
CA GLY A 45 5.01 -14.80 2.00
C GLY A 45 4.68 -13.81 0.89
N LEU A 46 5.65 -13.07 0.34
CA LEU A 46 5.43 -11.99 -0.63
C LEU A 46 4.52 -12.40 -1.81
N PRO A 47 4.76 -13.52 -2.52
CA PRO A 47 3.93 -13.89 -3.68
C PRO A 47 2.49 -14.20 -3.29
N MET A 48 2.28 -14.78 -2.09
CA MET A 48 0.96 -15.13 -1.58
C MET A 48 0.20 -13.88 -1.14
N SER A 49 0.84 -13.03 -0.34
CA SER A 49 0.21 -11.80 0.16
C SER A 49 -0.16 -10.86 -0.98
N TYR A 50 0.68 -10.74 -2.00
CA TYR A 50 0.39 -9.93 -3.18
C TYR A 50 -0.93 -10.36 -3.83
N ARG A 51 -1.08 -11.66 -4.12
CA ARG A 51 -2.29 -12.19 -4.73
C ARG A 51 -3.51 -12.07 -3.82
N ALA A 52 -3.34 -12.41 -2.54
CA ALA A 52 -4.42 -12.39 -1.56
C ALA A 52 -5.01 -10.98 -1.39
N VAL A 53 -4.16 -9.95 -1.29
CA VAL A 53 -4.62 -8.55 -1.15
C VAL A 53 -5.38 -8.09 -2.40
N HIS A 54 -4.87 -8.40 -3.60
CA HIS A 54 -5.55 -8.03 -4.85
C HIS A 54 -6.91 -8.73 -4.99
N ILE A 55 -6.96 -10.04 -4.71
CA ILE A 55 -8.22 -10.80 -4.78
C ILE A 55 -9.21 -10.26 -3.75
N LEU A 56 -8.79 -10.08 -2.49
CA LEU A 56 -9.66 -9.58 -1.44
C LEU A 56 -10.19 -8.19 -1.78
N LEU A 57 -9.33 -7.27 -2.21
CA LEU A 57 -9.73 -5.92 -2.59
C LEU A 57 -10.70 -5.95 -3.80
N ALA A 58 -10.39 -6.72 -4.84
CA ALA A 58 -11.25 -6.85 -6.01
C ALA A 58 -12.61 -7.46 -5.66
N SER A 59 -12.65 -8.50 -4.82
CA SER A 59 -13.90 -9.10 -4.35
C SER A 59 -14.72 -8.13 -3.52
N LEU A 60 -14.07 -7.36 -2.63
CA LEU A 60 -14.73 -6.36 -1.82
C LEU A 60 -15.35 -5.26 -2.69
N LEU A 61 -14.61 -4.73 -3.65
CA LEU A 61 -15.11 -3.70 -4.57
C LEU A 61 -16.19 -4.21 -5.53
N HIS A 62 -16.12 -5.48 -5.93
CA HIS A 62 -17.05 -6.05 -6.89
C HIS A 62 -18.36 -6.54 -6.26
N CYS A 63 -18.30 -7.07 -5.04
CA CYS A 63 -19.46 -7.67 -4.38
C CYS A 63 -20.24 -6.69 -3.49
N TYR A 64 -19.67 -5.52 -3.17
CA TYR A 64 -20.28 -4.52 -2.30
C TYR A 64 -20.17 -3.12 -2.93
N ASP A 65 -21.32 -2.49 -3.18
CA ASP A 65 -21.39 -1.18 -3.82
C ASP A 65 -21.37 -0.01 -2.81
N ASP A 66 -21.91 -0.20 -1.60
CA ASP A 66 -22.06 0.85 -0.59
C ASP A 66 -21.01 0.75 0.53
N TRP A 67 -19.89 1.44 0.36
CA TRP A 67 -18.85 1.58 1.38
C TRP A 67 -19.07 2.86 2.19
N LYS A 68 -19.51 2.71 3.44
CA LYS A 68 -19.72 3.84 4.36
C LYS A 68 -19.07 3.55 5.70
N LEU A 69 -18.50 4.59 6.30
CA LEU A 69 -17.95 4.48 7.65
C LEU A 69 -19.13 4.38 8.63
N ALA A 70 -19.12 3.41 9.53
CA ALA A 70 -20.21 3.23 10.49
C ALA A 70 -20.42 4.43 11.43
N ASN A 71 -19.39 5.27 11.60
CA ASN A 71 -19.39 6.42 12.49
C ASN A 71 -18.88 7.67 11.75
N GLU A 72 -19.71 8.27 10.90
CA GLU A 72 -19.39 9.48 10.14
C GLU A 72 -18.89 10.66 11.03
N ASP A 73 -19.26 10.65 12.32
CA ASP A 73 -18.90 11.69 13.31
C ASP A 73 -17.52 11.52 13.96
N LYS A 74 -16.82 10.41 13.71
CA LYS A 74 -15.44 10.21 14.15
C LYS A 74 -14.59 9.84 12.94
N ALA A 75 -14.40 10.81 12.05
CA ALA A 75 -13.25 10.78 11.17
C ALA A 75 -12.03 10.43 12.05
N ILE A 76 -11.47 9.24 11.84
CA ILE A 76 -10.21 8.86 12.48
C ILE A 76 -9.23 9.90 11.96
N PRO A 77 -8.69 10.79 12.82
CA PRO A 77 -7.69 11.72 12.35
C PRO A 77 -6.54 10.83 11.91
N ILE A 78 -6.24 10.88 10.62
CA ILE A 78 -5.04 10.28 10.06
C ILE A 78 -3.91 11.12 10.66
N GLN A 79 -3.47 10.79 11.87
CA GLN A 79 -2.46 11.55 12.58
C GLN A 79 -1.14 11.33 11.86
N SER A 80 -0.62 12.43 11.31
CA SER A 80 0.73 12.57 10.78
C SER A 80 1.77 12.59 11.90
#